data_AF-A0A7S2T562-F1
#
_entry.id   AF-A0A7S2T562-F1
#
_cell.length_a   1.000
_cell.length_b   1.000
_cell.length_c   1.000
_cell.angle_alpha   90.00
_cell.angle_beta   90.00
_cell.angle_gamma   90.00
#
_symmetry.space_group_name_H-M   'P 1'
#
loop_
_entity.id
_entity.type
_entity.pdbx_description
1 polymer ?
#
loop_
_entity_poly.entity_id
_entity_poly.type
_entity_poly.pdbx_seq_one_letter_code
_entity_poly.pdbx_strand_id
1 'polypeptide(L)'
;HFRMGVKLTKSSVKLYSDFYKSDIIVASPLGLVTLMNDAERSSEQSFEFLSSIEVLVVDYADVLMMQNWEHVLSIVSNMNKIPSSNHNTDIMRIREWCLAGNAKRYLQTVALSSYATAELNSFMNACSNFEGMVKFPSKTDPQGVVSTIIN
;
A
#
# COMPACT_ATOMS: atom_id res chain seq x y z
N HIS A 1 3.83 10.02 -14.09
CA HIS A 1 3.28 9.46 -12.84
C HIS A 1 1.89 8.92 -13.13
N PHE A 2 1.59 7.66 -12.81
CA PHE A 2 0.27 7.07 -13.05
C PHE A 2 -0.52 6.99 -11.75
N ARG A 3 -1.83 7.23 -11.84
CA ARG A 3 -2.77 7.16 -10.72
C ARG A 3 -4.19 6.98 -11.28
N MET A 4 -4.90 5.94 -10.87
CA MET A 4 -6.22 5.59 -11.36
C MET A 4 -7.06 4.98 -10.25
N GLY A 5 -8.26 5.53 -10.07
CA GLY A 5 -9.27 4.94 -9.20
C GLY A 5 -10.16 4.02 -10.01
N VAL A 6 -10.50 2.88 -9.44
CA VAL A 6 -11.39 1.89 -10.02
C VAL A 6 -12.54 1.64 -9.06
N LYS A 7 -13.76 1.77 -9.57
CA LYS A 7 -14.99 1.49 -8.83
C LYS A 7 -15.66 0.25 -9.40
N LEU A 8 -15.97 -0.70 -8.53
CA LEU A 8 -16.70 -1.91 -8.83
C LEU A 8 -18.20 -1.66 -8.62
N THR A 9 -19.00 -2.04 -9.61
CA THR A 9 -20.46 -2.07 -9.49
C THR A 9 -20.95 -3.49 -9.73
N LYS A 10 -22.25 -3.73 -9.49
CA LYS A 10 -22.84 -5.07 -9.67
C LYS A 10 -22.67 -5.62 -11.09
N SER A 11 -22.59 -4.76 -12.10
CA SER A 11 -22.60 -5.16 -13.52
C SER A 11 -21.45 -4.60 -14.35
N SER A 12 -20.64 -3.70 -13.80
CA SER A 12 -19.55 -3.06 -14.55
C SER A 12 -18.41 -2.59 -13.66
N VAL A 13 -17.25 -2.38 -14.30
CA VAL A 13 -16.07 -1.76 -13.70
C VAL A 13 -15.96 -0.35 -14.27
N LYS A 14 -15.98 0.67 -13.40
CA LYS A 14 -15.79 2.06 -13.78
C LYS A 14 -14.34 2.46 -13.51
N LEU A 15 -13.61 2.76 -14.57
CA LEU A 15 -12.25 3.28 -14.51
C LEU A 15 -12.25 4.80 -14.28
N TYR A 16 -11.14 5.33 -13.77
CA TYR A 16 -10.93 6.75 -13.48
C TYR A 16 -12.00 7.35 -12.55
N SER A 17 -12.48 6.57 -11.58
CA SER A 17 -13.29 7.13 -10.50
C SER A 17 -12.45 7.99 -9.57
N ASP A 18 -13.11 8.96 -8.93
CA ASP A 18 -12.54 9.71 -7.82
C ASP A 18 -12.07 8.77 -6.70
N PHE A 19 -10.94 9.07 -6.07
CA PHE A 19 -10.32 8.19 -5.08
C PHE A 19 -11.20 7.96 -3.85
N TYR A 20 -11.97 8.95 -3.39
CA TYR A 20 -12.90 8.78 -2.27
C TYR A 20 -14.09 7.87 -2.61
N LYS A 21 -14.33 7.61 -3.90
CA LYS A 21 -15.42 6.75 -4.40
C LYS A 21 -14.91 5.46 -5.03
N SER A 22 -13.61 5.22 -5.01
CA SER A 22 -12.96 4.08 -5.63
C SER A 22 -12.82 2.93 -4.65
N ASP A 23 -13.02 1.71 -5.14
CA ASP A 23 -12.81 0.50 -4.35
C ASP A 23 -11.37 0.00 -4.47
N ILE A 24 -10.69 0.32 -5.59
CA ILE A 24 -9.30 -0.03 -5.86
C ILE A 24 -8.57 1.23 -6.34
N ILE A 25 -7.36 1.46 -5.84
CA ILE A 25 -6.46 2.52 -6.28
C ILE A 25 -5.23 1.87 -6.91
N VAL A 26 -4.94 2.22 -8.16
CA VAL A 26 -3.77 1.76 -8.90
C VAL A 26 -2.89 2.97 -9.18
N ALA A 27 -1.73 3.06 -8.54
CA ALA A 27 -0.87 4.23 -8.66
C ALA A 27 0.63 3.93 -8.50
N SER A 28 1.45 4.75 -9.15
CA SER A 28 2.89 4.80 -8.88
C SER A 28 3.15 5.47 -7.52
N PRO A 29 4.21 5.07 -6.78
CA PRO A 29 4.56 5.73 -5.52
C PRO A 29 4.75 7.24 -5.67
N LEU A 30 5.46 7.67 -6.72
CA LEU A 30 5.62 9.09 -7.03
C LEU A 30 4.27 9.80 -7.24
N GLY A 31 3.32 9.17 -7.94
CA GLY A 31 2.01 9.76 -8.19
C GLY A 31 1.17 9.96 -6.93
N LEU A 32 1.29 9.07 -5.94
CA LEU A 32 0.63 9.22 -4.63
C LEU A 32 1.33 10.26 -3.77
N VAL A 33 2.66 10.26 -3.70
CA VAL A 33 3.43 11.26 -2.92
C VAL A 33 3.19 12.68 -3.45
N THR A 34 3.15 12.88 -4.77
CA THR A 34 2.79 14.20 -5.34
C THR A 34 1.40 14.63 -4.91
N LEU A 35 0.41 13.73 -4.92
CA LEU A 35 -0.93 14.04 -4.41
C LEU A 35 -0.93 14.41 -2.93
N MET A 36 -0.19 13.67 -2.10
CA MET A 36 -0.07 13.94 -0.67
C MET A 36 0.52 15.33 -0.42
N ASN A 37 1.62 15.65 -1.09
CA ASN A 37 2.31 16.92 -0.94
C ASN A 37 1.46 18.11 -1.42
N ASP A 38 0.73 17.94 -2.51
CA ASP A 38 -0.18 18.97 -3.02
C ASP A 38 -1.34 19.21 -2.04
N ALA A 39 -1.85 18.15 -1.42
CA ALA A 39 -2.93 18.20 -0.44
C ALA A 39 -2.47 18.88 0.88
N GLU A 40 -1.25 18.57 1.35
CA GLU A 40 -0.63 19.26 2.50
C GLU A 40 -0.45 20.76 2.27
N ARG A 41 -0.04 21.16 1.05
CA ARG A 41 0.18 22.58 0.69
C ARG A 41 -1.12 23.38 0.61
N SER A 42 -2.21 22.74 0.22
CA SER A 42 -3.48 23.41 -0.02
C SER A 42 -4.32 23.58 1.24
N SER A 43 -3.91 23.06 2.41
CA SER A 43 -4.60 23.14 3.71
C SER A 43 -6.06 22.67 3.75
N GLU A 44 -6.65 22.31 2.61
CA GLU A 44 -8.07 21.97 2.43
C GLU A 44 -8.29 20.47 2.21
N GLN A 45 -7.26 19.69 1.87
CA GLN A 45 -7.38 18.25 1.69
C GLN A 45 -6.38 17.52 2.59
N SER A 46 -6.88 17.02 3.72
CA SER A 46 -6.26 15.89 4.37
C SER A 46 -6.34 14.68 3.42
N PHE A 47 -5.23 13.98 3.26
CA PHE A 47 -5.10 12.81 2.39
C PHE A 47 -5.84 11.59 3.00
N GLU A 48 -7.17 11.66 3.01
CA GLU A 48 -8.04 10.77 3.77
C GLU A 48 -8.53 9.58 2.95
N PHE A 49 -8.32 9.57 1.63
CA PHE A 49 -8.71 8.45 0.79
C PHE A 49 -7.89 7.17 1.02
N LEU A 50 -6.77 7.25 1.77
CA LEU A 50 -6.02 6.08 2.25
C LEU A 50 -6.37 5.67 3.70
N SER A 51 -7.42 6.23 4.31
CA SER A 51 -7.81 5.92 5.69
C SER A 51 -8.43 4.53 5.88
N SER A 52 -8.93 3.92 4.80
CA SER A 52 -9.68 2.66 4.82
C SER A 52 -9.09 1.57 3.92
N ILE A 53 -7.75 1.52 3.78
CA ILE A 53 -7.10 0.50 2.97
C ILE A 53 -7.01 -0.80 3.75
N GLU A 54 -7.63 -1.85 3.21
CA GLU A 54 -7.61 -3.20 3.77
C GLU A 54 -6.49 -4.07 3.18
N VAL A 55 -6.11 -3.83 1.92
CA VAL A 55 -5.06 -4.58 1.22
C VAL A 55 -4.12 -3.62 0.52
N LEU A 56 -2.82 -3.75 0.79
CA LEU A 56 -1.74 -3.05 0.10
C LEU A 56 -0.96 -4.06 -0.74
N VAL A 57 -0.89 -3.83 -2.05
CA VAL A 57 -0.02 -4.60 -2.94
C VAL A 57 1.12 -3.72 -3.41
N VAL A 58 2.35 -4.10 -3.07
CA VAL A 58 3.59 -3.50 -3.57
C VAL A 58 4.13 -4.43 -4.64
N ASP A 59 3.83 -4.11 -5.89
CA ASP A 59 4.32 -4.87 -7.04
C ASP A 59 5.73 -4.42 -7.46
N TYR A 60 6.55 -5.37 -7.94
CA TYR A 60 7.96 -5.16 -8.32
C TYR A 60 8.75 -4.31 -7.30
N ALA A 61 8.73 -4.71 -6.02
CA ALA A 61 9.34 -3.96 -4.93
C ALA A 61 10.85 -3.74 -5.11
N ASP A 62 11.56 -4.70 -5.72
CA ASP A 62 12.95 -4.58 -6.17
C ASP A 62 13.16 -3.37 -7.09
N VAL A 63 12.29 -3.20 -8.08
CA VAL A 63 12.36 -2.07 -9.02
C VAL A 63 12.02 -0.76 -8.32
N LEU A 64 11.00 -0.75 -7.45
CA LEU A 64 10.63 0.44 -6.68
C LEU A 64 11.75 0.91 -5.75
N MET A 65 12.46 -0.03 -5.14
CA MET A 65 13.63 0.26 -4.32
C MET A 65 14.75 0.94 -5.12
N MET A 66 15.02 0.48 -6.35
CA MET A 66 16.01 1.10 -7.23
C MET A 66 15.63 2.53 -7.67
N GLN A 67 14.33 2.84 -7.74
CA GLN A 67 13.86 4.17 -8.13
C GLN A 67 13.92 5.16 -6.96
N ASN A 68 13.12 4.93 -5.93
CA ASN A 68 13.12 5.71 -4.69
C ASN A 68 12.21 5.02 -3.66
N TRP A 69 12.81 4.30 -2.71
CA TRP A 69 12.07 3.59 -1.67
C TRP A 69 11.38 4.52 -0.67
N GLU A 70 11.91 5.74 -0.48
CA GLU A 70 11.36 6.73 0.45
C GLU A 70 9.91 7.08 0.10
N HIS A 71 9.56 7.10 -1.18
CA HIS A 71 8.17 7.32 -1.60
C HIS A 71 7.22 6.25 -1.07
N VAL A 72 7.62 4.97 -1.11
CA VAL A 72 6.82 3.86 -0.59
C VAL A 72 6.67 3.99 0.93
N LEU A 73 7.77 4.29 1.63
CA LEU A 73 7.76 4.49 3.09
C LEU A 73 6.87 5.66 3.51
N SER A 74 6.90 6.77 2.77
CA SER A 74 6.07 7.95 3.03
C SER A 74 4.57 7.63 2.89
N ILE A 75 4.20 6.90 1.83
CA ILE A 75 2.81 6.47 1.62
C ILE A 75 2.35 5.58 2.78
N VAL A 76 3.11 4.52 3.09
CA VAL A 76 2.73 3.55 4.13
C VAL A 76 2.66 4.19 5.52
N SER A 77 3.50 5.20 5.79
CA SER A 77 3.45 5.97 7.04
C SER A 77 2.20 6.84 7.17
N ASN A 78 1.53 7.15 6.07
CA ASN A 78 0.32 7.97 6.02
C ASN A 78 -0.96 7.16 5.79
N MET A 79 -0.86 5.85 5.54
CA MET A 79 -2.01 4.96 5.40
C MET A 79 -2.74 4.71 6.73
N ASN A 80 -4.05 4.52 6.64
CA ASN A 80 -4.92 4.11 7.75
C ASN A 80 -4.84 5.00 9.00
N LYS A 81 -4.51 6.29 8.80
CA LYS A 81 -4.66 7.32 9.83
C LYS A 81 -6.14 7.63 10.04
N ILE A 82 -6.50 8.02 11.27
CA ILE A 82 -7.85 8.48 11.57
C ILE A 82 -8.11 9.77 10.76
N PRO A 83 -9.15 9.81 9.91
CA PRO A 83 -9.47 11.01 9.15
C PRO A 83 -9.94 12.13 10.08
N SER A 84 -9.57 13.36 9.76
CA SER A 84 -9.98 14.55 10.50
C SER A 84 -11.38 15.01 10.13
N SER A 85 -11.85 14.67 8.92
CA SER A 85 -13.16 15.07 8.41
C SER A 85 -14.02 13.88 8.01
N ASN A 86 -15.34 14.00 8.21
CA ASN A 86 -16.26 12.88 8.04
C ASN A 86 -16.67 12.58 6.60
N HIS A 87 -16.37 13.42 5.59
CA HIS A 87 -16.64 13.15 4.16
C HIS A 87 -18.04 12.55 3.82
N ASN A 88 -19.10 12.92 4.56
CA ASN A 88 -20.44 12.32 4.47
C ASN A 88 -20.51 10.80 4.75
N THR A 89 -19.56 10.28 5.52
CA THR A 89 -19.49 8.88 5.97
C THR A 89 -20.42 8.68 7.15
N ASP A 90 -21.21 7.61 7.10
CA ASP A 90 -22.05 7.17 8.21
C ASP A 90 -21.18 6.48 9.27
N ILE A 91 -20.90 7.18 10.38
CA ILE A 91 -20.02 6.71 11.48
C ILE A 91 -20.53 5.38 12.04
N MET A 92 -21.85 5.15 12.03
CA MET A 92 -22.45 3.92 12.57
C MET A 92 -22.11 2.67 11.74
N ARG A 93 -21.59 2.85 10.52
CA ARG A 93 -21.13 1.76 9.64
C ARG A 93 -19.63 1.52 9.71
N ILE A 94 -18.89 2.40 10.37
CA ILE A 94 -17.44 2.27 10.51
C ILE A 94 -17.13 1.18 11.52
N ARG A 95 -16.20 0.28 11.18
CA ARG A 95 -15.76 -0.78 12.09
C ARG A 95 -15.10 -0.17 13.32
N GLU A 96 -15.40 -0.72 14.49
CA GLU A 96 -14.94 -0.16 15.78
C GLU A 96 -13.40 -0.12 15.89
N TRP A 97 -12.69 -1.10 15.33
CA TRP A 97 -11.23 -1.08 15.30
C TRP A 97 -10.66 0.08 14.48
N CYS A 98 -11.39 0.61 13.48
CA CYS A 98 -10.94 1.75 12.70
C CYS A 98 -11.05 3.03 13.53
N LEU A 99 -12.15 3.17 14.27
CA LEU A 99 -12.37 4.27 15.22
C LEU A 99 -11.37 4.22 16.39
N ALA A 100 -11.00 3.02 16.84
CA ALA A 100 -9.98 2.82 17.87
C ALA A 100 -8.53 2.99 17.38
N GLY A 101 -8.30 3.39 16.13
CA GLY A 101 -6.96 3.57 15.56
C GLY A 101 -6.18 2.28 15.30
N ASN A 102 -6.85 1.12 15.33
CA ASN A 102 -6.24 -0.19 15.09
C ASN A 102 -6.30 -0.63 13.61
N ALA A 103 -6.82 0.20 12.70
CA ALA A 103 -6.94 -0.11 11.27
C ALA A 103 -5.62 -0.60 10.65
N LYS A 104 -4.48 0.00 11.04
CA LYS A 104 -3.15 -0.41 10.57
C LYS A 104 -2.85 -1.90 10.81
N ARG A 105 -3.36 -2.51 11.89
CA ARG A 105 -3.14 -3.95 12.21
C ARG A 105 -3.96 -4.89 11.33
N TYR A 106 -5.06 -4.39 10.75
CA TYR A 106 -5.94 -5.17 9.88
C TYR A 106 -5.64 -4.95 8.39
N LEU A 107 -4.60 -4.17 8.07
CA LEU A 107 -4.08 -4.02 6.71
C LEU A 107 -3.26 -5.28 6.35
N GLN A 108 -3.66 -5.94 5.27
CA GLN A 108 -2.84 -7.00 4.69
C GLN A 108 -1.86 -6.40 3.67
N THR A 109 -0.56 -6.50 3.96
CA THR A 109 0.49 -6.09 3.02
C THR A 109 1.01 -7.30 2.24
N VAL A 110 0.96 -7.20 0.90
CA VAL A 110 1.55 -8.15 -0.04
C VAL A 110 2.64 -7.44 -0.81
N ALA A 111 3.89 -7.90 -0.70
CA ALA A 111 5.01 -7.36 -1.46
C ALA A 111 5.57 -8.43 -2.40
N LEU A 112 5.69 -8.07 -3.67
CA LEU A 112 6.19 -8.94 -4.74
C LEU A 112 7.55 -8.41 -5.19
N SER A 113 8.55 -9.28 -5.27
CA SER A 113 9.91 -8.91 -5.65
C SER A 113 10.61 -10.10 -6.31
N SER A 114 11.50 -9.86 -7.26
CA SER A 114 12.28 -10.92 -7.92
C SER A 114 13.32 -11.56 -6.99
N TYR A 115 13.85 -10.76 -6.05
CA TYR A 115 14.83 -11.19 -5.07
C TYR A 115 14.55 -10.57 -3.70
N ALA A 116 15.06 -11.21 -2.64
CA ALA A 116 14.96 -10.70 -1.28
C ALA A 116 16.04 -9.65 -1.01
N THR A 117 15.66 -8.55 -0.36
CA THR A 117 16.57 -7.48 0.07
C THR A 117 16.42 -7.22 1.56
N ALA A 118 17.41 -6.58 2.19
CA ALA A 118 17.35 -6.24 3.60
C ALA A 118 16.25 -5.19 3.87
N GLU A 119 16.08 -4.23 2.96
CA GLU A 119 15.10 -3.17 3.03
C GLU A 119 13.67 -3.71 2.90
N LEU A 120 13.43 -4.66 1.98
CA LEU A 120 12.12 -5.31 1.86
C LEU A 120 11.80 -6.12 3.12
N ASN A 121 12.79 -6.81 3.68
CA ASN A 121 12.62 -7.53 4.94
C ASN A 121 12.31 -6.59 6.10
N SER A 122 13.01 -5.46 6.19
CA SER A 122 12.77 -4.42 7.18
C SER A 122 11.37 -3.81 7.02
N PHE A 123 10.96 -3.51 5.78
CA PHE A 123 9.64 -3.01 5.45
C PHE A 123 8.53 -3.95 5.92
N MET A 124 8.63 -5.25 5.59
CA MET A 124 7.64 -6.24 6.02
C MET A 124 7.57 -6.39 7.55
N ASN A 125 8.70 -6.25 8.25
CA ASN A 125 8.74 -6.25 9.71
C ASN A 125 8.16 -4.98 10.33
N ALA A 126 8.22 -3.84 9.63
CA ALA A 126 7.65 -2.57 10.05
C ALA A 126 6.12 -2.48 9.82
N CYS A 127 5.59 -3.26 8.88
CA CYS A 127 4.14 -3.42 8.71
C CYS A 127 3.53 -4.09 9.95
N SER A 128 2.46 -3.50 10.47
CA SER A 128 1.76 -4.05 11.63
C SER A 128 0.68 -5.01 11.14
N ASN A 129 0.74 -6.27 11.56
CA ASN A 129 -0.30 -7.26 11.26
C ASN A 129 -0.96 -7.69 12.58
N PHE A 130 -2.24 -8.07 12.51
CA PHE A 130 -2.95 -8.68 13.64
C PHE A 130 -2.29 -10.00 14.02
N GLU A 131 -1.98 -10.83 13.01
CA GLU A 131 -1.30 -12.10 13.20
C GLU A 131 -0.55 -12.51 11.93
N GLY A 132 0.63 -13.11 12.12
CA GLY A 132 1.35 -13.83 11.09
C GLY A 132 2.16 -12.97 10.12
N MET A 133 3.08 -13.65 9.44
CA MET A 133 3.81 -13.17 8.28
C MET A 133 4.29 -14.40 7.52
N VAL A 134 3.97 -14.48 6.23
CA VAL A 134 4.40 -15.59 5.38
C VAL A 134 5.34 -15.03 4.31
N LYS A 135 6.50 -15.66 4.15
CA LYS A 135 7.48 -15.31 3.11
C LYS A 135 7.70 -16.51 2.22
N PHE A 136 7.54 -16.31 0.91
CA PHE A 136 7.87 -17.29 -0.10
C PHE A 136 9.20 -16.88 -0.74
N PRO A 137 10.32 -17.56 -0.46
CA PRO A 137 11.56 -17.28 -1.15
C PRO A 137 11.39 -17.64 -2.63
N SER A 138 11.94 -16.83 -3.54
CA SER A 138 11.94 -17.21 -4.95
C SER A 138 12.79 -18.46 -5.11
N LYS A 139 12.24 -19.48 -5.78
CA LYS A 139 13.00 -20.65 -6.21
C LYS A 139 13.80 -20.25 -7.46
N THR A 140 14.82 -19.43 -7.29
CA THR A 140 15.85 -19.31 -8.32
C THR A 140 16.79 -20.49 -8.12
N ASP A 141 16.52 -21.60 -8.81
CA ASP A 141 17.58 -22.58 -9.10
C ASP A 141 18.48 -21.88 -10.13
N PRO A 142 19.66 -21.37 -9.74
CA PRO A 142 20.46 -20.63 -10.67
C PRO A 142 21.11 -21.65 -11.60
N GLN A 143 20.50 -21.90 -12.77
CA GLN A 143 21.18 -22.64 -13.81
C GLN A 143 22.44 -21.86 -14.20
N GLY A 144 23.61 -22.34 -13.79
CA GLY A 144 24.90 -21.76 -14.12
C GLY A 144 25.58 -20.89 -13.04
N VAL A 145 25.13 -20.87 -11.79
CA VAL A 145 25.90 -20.22 -10.71
C VAL A 145 26.80 -21.23 -10.00
N VAL A 146 28.08 -20.86 -9.85
CA VAL A 146 29.14 -21.60 -9.16
C VAL A 146 28.95 -21.51 -7.63
N SER A 147 27.75 -21.79 -7.13
CA SER A 147 27.47 -21.84 -5.68
C SER A 147 27.15 -23.25 -5.20
N THR A 148 27.16 -24.24 -6.10
CA THR A 148 27.09 -25.65 -5.70
C THR A 148 28.50 -26.09 -5.32
N ILE A 149 28.81 -26.08 -4.03
CA ILE A 149 29.96 -26.84 -3.53
C ILE A 149 29.56 -28.31 -3.66
N ILE A 150 30.06 -28.95 -4.70
CA ILE A 150 29.99 -30.40 -4.86
C ILE A 150 31.01 -30.95 -3.86
N ASN A 151 30.52 -31.52 -2.75
CA ASN A 151 31.33 -32.38 -1.88
C ASN A 151 31.55 -33.75 -2.52
#